data_AF-A0A072PAY0-F1
#
_entry.id   AF-A0A072PAY0-F1
#
_cell.length_a   1.000
_cell.length_b   1.000
_cell.length_c   1.000
_cell.angle_alpha   90.00
_cell.angle_beta   90.00
_cell.angle_gamma   90.00
#
_symmetry.space_group_name_H-M   'P 1'
#
loop_
_entity.id
_entity.type
_entity.pdbx_description
1 polymer ?
#
loop_
_entity_poly.entity_id
_entity_poly.type
_entity_poly.pdbx_seq_one_letter_code
_entity_poly.pdbx_strand_id
1 'polypeptide(L)'
;MASADAPEAVRTQADLEVYNREPSVGLGPALQPHGYDAIPTYNPPGTTDLKRSMGRWQFATLAALVAAIVVGAAVGGGLGKSLSDFSSTINYVPLSSSQISNLSFSCEDGRVVQNSGKFLGTYTTYCGRNFGTHVTANETDLTGKSLLLDDILGIIAYTLEDCLQTCSVTQGLATSPMPCRSLYYNADIQFAVSEWGANCWIKNGTPADIASVPVYPNTIFLSATLNDPIP
;
A
#
# COMPACT_ATOMS: atom_id res chain seq x y z
N MET A 1 9.54 55.52 -11.28
CA MET A 1 9.44 54.46 -10.25
C MET A 1 10.20 53.27 -10.79
N ALA A 2 11.37 53.00 -10.22
CA ALA A 2 12.32 52.01 -10.72
C ALA A 2 11.90 50.60 -10.30
N SER A 3 11.84 49.69 -11.27
CA SER A 3 11.64 48.25 -11.07
C SER A 3 12.92 47.64 -10.54
N ALA A 4 12.83 46.94 -9.41
CA ALA A 4 13.93 46.17 -8.85
C ALA A 4 13.79 44.71 -9.31
N ASP A 5 14.68 44.28 -10.19
CA ASP A 5 14.80 42.89 -10.63
C ASP A 5 15.40 42.03 -9.51
N ALA A 6 14.76 40.90 -9.21
CA ALA A 6 15.25 39.91 -8.27
C ALA A 6 16.22 38.93 -8.97
N PRO A 7 17.29 38.46 -8.30
CA PRO A 7 18.28 37.59 -8.92
C PRO A 7 17.78 36.14 -9.07
N GLU A 8 18.00 35.61 -10.26
CA GLU A 8 17.74 34.23 -10.67
C GLU A 8 18.74 33.28 -9.98
N ALA A 9 18.22 32.35 -9.17
CA ALA A 9 19.04 31.37 -8.47
C ALA A 9 19.48 30.25 -9.43
N VAL A 10 20.72 30.34 -9.91
CA VAL A 10 21.38 29.30 -10.71
C VAL A 10 21.61 28.06 -9.84
N ARG A 11 20.82 26.99 -10.04
CA ARG A 11 21.08 25.67 -9.45
C ARG A 11 22.29 25.04 -10.11
N THR A 12 23.27 24.65 -9.29
CA THR A 12 24.51 24.01 -9.74
C THR A 12 24.29 22.55 -10.10
N GLN A 13 25.01 22.07 -11.12
CA GLN A 13 24.89 20.75 -11.75
C GLN A 13 25.15 19.54 -10.81
N ALA A 14 25.64 19.77 -9.59
CA ALA A 14 25.92 18.74 -8.59
C ALA A 14 24.64 18.17 -7.92
N ASP A 15 23.52 18.90 -7.92
CA ASP A 15 22.27 18.43 -7.29
C ASP A 15 21.51 17.40 -8.15
N LEU A 16 21.87 17.25 -9.43
CA LEU A 16 21.22 16.34 -10.37
C LEU A 16 21.79 14.89 -10.32
N GLU A 17 22.96 14.66 -9.73
CA GLU A 17 23.56 13.31 -9.69
C GLU A 17 23.01 12.41 -8.58
N VAL A 18 22.31 12.95 -7.58
CA VAL A 18 21.74 12.15 -6.48
C VAL A 18 20.48 11.38 -6.91
N TYR A 19 19.80 11.80 -7.98
CA TYR A 19 18.51 11.21 -8.39
C TYR A 19 18.63 10.02 -9.36
N ASN A 20 19.82 9.72 -9.90
CA ASN A 20 20.02 8.66 -10.89
C ASN A 20 20.63 7.36 -10.34
N ARG A 21 20.58 7.11 -9.03
CA ARG A 21 20.93 5.77 -8.51
C ARG A 21 19.75 4.83 -8.68
N GLU A 22 19.74 4.09 -9.77
CA GLU A 22 18.92 2.89 -9.91
C GLU A 22 19.18 1.93 -8.74
N PRO A 23 18.13 1.39 -8.09
CA PRO A 23 18.30 0.32 -7.13
C PRO A 23 18.75 -0.92 -7.89
N SER A 24 20.02 -1.29 -7.72
CA SER A 24 20.54 -2.59 -8.15
C SER A 24 19.75 -3.69 -7.43
N VAL A 25 18.79 -4.27 -8.14
CA VAL A 25 18.02 -5.44 -7.70
C VAL A 25 19.00 -6.60 -7.61
N GLY A 26 19.53 -6.84 -6.42
CA GLY A 26 20.36 -8.00 -6.14
C GLY A 26 19.55 -9.25 -6.41
N LEU A 27 19.99 -10.08 -7.37
CA LEU A 27 19.54 -11.45 -7.49
C LEU A 27 19.79 -12.14 -6.15
N GLY A 28 18.71 -12.41 -5.41
CA GLY A 28 18.75 -13.25 -4.24
C GLY A 28 19.26 -14.65 -4.60
N PRO A 29 19.99 -15.32 -3.70
CA PRO A 29 20.53 -16.65 -3.95
C PRO A 29 19.41 -17.67 -4.21
N ALA A 30 19.69 -18.60 -5.14
CA ALA A 30 18.82 -19.72 -5.47
C ALA A 30 18.46 -20.52 -4.22
N LEU A 31 17.15 -20.68 -3.96
CA LEU A 31 16.62 -21.54 -2.91
C LEU A 31 17.07 -22.99 -3.18
N GLN A 32 17.89 -23.53 -2.28
CA GLN A 32 18.21 -24.95 -2.28
C GLN A 32 17.03 -25.75 -1.72
N PRO A 33 16.76 -26.96 -2.26
CA PRO A 33 15.73 -27.84 -1.73
C PRO A 33 16.18 -28.41 -0.39
N HIS A 34 15.48 -28.06 0.69
CA HIS A 34 15.70 -28.68 1.99
C HIS A 34 15.24 -30.14 1.96
N GLY A 35 16.23 -31.04 2.12
CA GLY A 35 16.02 -32.47 2.27
C GLY A 35 15.24 -32.81 3.54
N TYR A 36 14.36 -33.79 3.40
CA TYR A 36 13.61 -34.38 4.50
C TYR A 36 14.57 -35.27 5.30
N ASP A 37 15.05 -34.78 6.45
CA ASP A 37 15.83 -35.61 7.37
C ASP A 37 14.93 -36.63 8.09
N ALA A 38 15.47 -37.84 8.21
CA ALA A 38 14.77 -39.01 8.73
C ALA A 38 14.38 -38.87 10.21
N ILE A 39 13.20 -39.41 10.51
CA ILE A 39 12.59 -39.49 11.85
C ILE A 39 13.51 -40.28 12.79
N PRO A 40 13.88 -39.76 13.98
CA PRO A 40 14.63 -40.53 14.96
C PRO A 40 13.74 -41.65 15.54
N THR A 41 14.18 -42.90 15.38
CA THR A 41 13.61 -44.08 16.03
C THR A 41 13.75 -43.96 17.55
N TYR A 42 12.60 -43.93 18.23
CA TYR A 42 12.50 -43.94 19.69
C TYR A 42 12.82 -45.32 20.25
N ASN A 43 13.92 -45.43 21.01
CA ASN A 43 14.22 -46.60 21.82
C ASN A 43 13.55 -46.46 23.19
N PRO A 44 12.72 -47.42 23.63
CA PRO A 44 12.12 -47.38 24.95
C PRO A 44 13.19 -47.66 26.04
N PRO A 45 13.18 -46.91 27.15
CA PRO A 45 14.12 -47.14 28.25
C PRO A 45 13.75 -48.41 29.03
N GLY A 46 14.78 -49.19 29.35
CA GLY A 46 14.70 -50.43 30.12
C GLY A 46 14.14 -50.24 31.52
N THR A 47 13.32 -51.20 31.93
CA THR A 47 12.66 -51.28 33.24
C THR A 47 13.67 -51.58 34.33
N THR A 48 13.96 -50.62 35.20
CA THR A 48 14.64 -50.87 36.47
C THR A 48 13.62 -51.22 37.55
N ASP A 49 13.69 -52.47 38.00
CA ASP A 49 12.86 -53.05 39.05
C ASP A 49 13.34 -52.55 40.42
N LEU A 50 12.69 -51.50 40.94
CA LEU A 50 12.98 -50.91 42.24
C LEU A 50 11.95 -51.35 43.28
N LYS A 51 12.18 -52.56 43.82
CA LYS A 51 11.55 -53.06 45.04
C LYS A 51 12.13 -52.34 46.26
N ARG A 52 11.59 -51.17 46.61
CA ARG A 52 11.92 -50.48 47.87
C ARG A 52 10.64 -50.08 48.60
N SER A 53 10.46 -50.66 49.78
CA SER A 53 9.42 -50.33 50.75
C SER A 53 9.46 -48.83 51.06
N MET A 54 8.53 -48.08 50.50
CA MET A 54 8.42 -46.63 50.66
C MET A 54 7.39 -46.32 51.74
N GLY A 55 7.83 -45.59 52.77
CA GLY A 55 6.94 -45.05 53.80
C GLY A 55 5.87 -44.15 53.20
N ARG A 56 4.71 -44.08 53.86
CA ARG A 56 3.46 -43.42 53.43
C ARG A 56 3.60 -41.97 52.90
N TRP A 57 4.74 -41.32 53.15
CA TRP A 57 5.05 -39.98 52.66
C TRP A 57 5.54 -39.91 51.21
N GLN A 58 6.14 -40.98 50.66
CA GLN A 58 6.66 -40.94 49.27
C GLN A 58 5.56 -41.14 48.22
N PHE A 59 4.43 -41.73 48.59
CA PHE A 59 3.26 -41.79 47.71
C PHE A 59 2.66 -40.40 47.47
N ALA A 60 2.68 -39.53 48.48
CA ALA A 60 2.16 -38.17 48.35
C ALA A 60 3.02 -37.31 47.40
N THR A 61 4.35 -37.41 47.50
CA THR A 61 5.26 -36.66 46.61
C THR A 61 5.18 -37.14 45.17
N LEU A 62 5.10 -38.45 44.96
CA LEU A 62 4.93 -39.02 43.63
C LEU A 62 3.59 -38.61 42.99
N ALA A 63 2.50 -38.65 43.76
CA ALA A 63 1.18 -38.25 43.27
C ALA A 63 1.14 -36.77 42.87
N ALA A 64 1.75 -35.89 43.67
CA ALA A 64 1.84 -34.45 43.36
C ALA A 64 2.66 -34.18 42.08
N LEU A 65 3.78 -34.88 41.89
CA LEU A 65 4.62 -34.73 40.70
C LEU A 65 3.90 -35.20 39.43
N VAL A 66 3.20 -36.34 39.50
CA VAL A 66 2.40 -36.86 38.37
C VAL A 66 1.26 -35.90 38.03
N ALA A 67 0.55 -35.39 39.03
CA ALA A 67 -0.52 -34.40 38.81
C ALA A 67 0.02 -33.12 38.13
N ALA A 68 1.17 -32.62 38.55
CA ALA A 68 1.80 -31.44 37.94
C ALA A 68 2.18 -31.68 36.47
N ILE A 69 2.71 -32.86 36.13
CA ILE A 69 3.08 -33.22 34.74
C ILE A 69 1.82 -33.33 33.87
N VAL A 70 0.77 -34.00 34.34
CA VAL A 70 -0.48 -34.20 33.60
C VAL A 70 -1.17 -32.86 33.34
N VAL A 71 -1.25 -31.98 34.35
CA VAL A 71 -1.83 -30.65 34.18
C VAL A 71 -0.96 -29.81 33.23
N GLY A 72 0.36 -29.80 33.40
CA GLY A 72 1.28 -29.05 32.53
C GLY A 72 1.19 -29.47 31.06
N ALA A 73 1.07 -30.77 30.77
CA ALA A 73 0.89 -31.27 29.40
C ALA A 73 -0.46 -30.88 28.79
N ALA A 74 -1.54 -30.88 29.58
CA ALA A 74 -2.88 -30.54 29.12
C ALA A 74 -3.00 -29.05 28.73
N VAL A 75 -2.44 -28.13 29.53
CA VAL A 75 -2.43 -26.69 29.18
C VAL A 75 -1.38 -26.33 28.14
N GLY A 76 -0.22 -27.00 28.10
CA GLY A 76 0.84 -26.73 27.13
C GLY A 76 0.52 -27.16 25.69
N GLY A 77 -0.22 -28.27 25.52
CA GLY A 77 -0.52 -28.82 24.19
C GLY A 77 -1.53 -28.00 23.36
N GLY A 78 -2.46 -27.30 24.00
CA GLY A 78 -3.47 -26.50 23.32
C GLY A 78 -2.94 -25.19 22.72
N LEU A 79 -1.99 -24.55 23.40
CA LEU A 79 -1.39 -23.27 22.96
C LEU A 79 -0.30 -23.48 21.90
N GLY A 80 0.46 -24.59 21.98
CA GLY A 80 1.53 -24.89 21.04
C GLY A 80 1.04 -25.13 19.61
N LYS A 81 -0.11 -25.79 19.43
CA LYS A 81 -0.68 -26.09 18.11
C LYS A 81 -1.21 -24.84 17.39
N SER A 82 -1.84 -23.91 18.12
CA SER A 82 -2.29 -22.65 17.53
C SER A 82 -1.12 -21.78 17.08
N LEU A 83 0.01 -21.81 17.80
CA LEU A 83 1.21 -21.06 17.40
C LEU A 83 1.97 -21.71 16.24
N SER A 84 1.97 -23.04 16.12
CA SER A 84 2.58 -23.72 14.96
C SER A 84 1.80 -23.51 13.66
N ASP A 85 0.47 -23.32 13.73
CA ASP A 85 -0.35 -23.01 12.56
C ASP A 85 -0.14 -21.57 12.05
N PHE A 86 0.40 -20.66 12.86
CA PHE A 86 0.80 -19.31 12.42
C PHE A 86 2.18 -19.24 11.74
N SER A 87 2.91 -20.35 11.63
CA SER A 87 4.22 -20.41 10.96
C SER A 87 4.14 -20.85 9.50
N SER A 88 3.09 -20.43 8.79
CA SER A 88 3.08 -20.43 7.33
C SER A 88 3.02 -18.98 6.86
N THR A 89 4.17 -18.30 6.92
CA THR A 89 4.34 -17.01 6.24
C THR A 89 4.26 -17.28 4.75
N ILE A 90 3.04 -17.24 4.19
CA ILE A 90 2.85 -17.29 2.75
C ILE A 90 3.51 -16.03 2.22
N ASN A 91 4.61 -16.21 1.48
CA ASN A 91 5.25 -15.14 0.73
C ASN A 91 4.28 -14.71 -0.37
N TYR A 92 3.40 -13.76 -0.05
CA TYR A 92 2.52 -13.16 -1.02
C TYR A 92 3.29 -12.08 -1.77
N VAL A 93 3.50 -12.30 -3.07
CA VAL A 93 3.99 -11.27 -3.98
C VAL A 93 2.79 -10.84 -4.80
N PRO A 94 2.42 -9.53 -4.81
CA PRO A 94 1.34 -9.07 -5.65
C PRO A 94 1.68 -9.36 -7.12
N LEU A 95 0.66 -9.71 -7.90
CA LEU A 95 0.81 -9.87 -9.34
C LEU A 95 1.30 -8.54 -9.94
N SER A 96 2.12 -8.64 -10.99
CA SER A 96 2.52 -7.46 -11.77
C SER A 96 1.29 -6.80 -12.38
N SER A 97 1.32 -5.47 -12.56
CA SER A 97 0.29 -4.72 -13.29
C SER A 97 -0.02 -5.27 -14.68
N SER A 98 0.95 -5.92 -15.34
CA SER A 98 0.77 -6.58 -16.63
C SER A 98 -0.13 -7.82 -16.60
N GLN A 99 -0.35 -8.41 -15.43
CA GLN A 99 -1.12 -9.64 -15.22
C GLN A 99 -2.52 -9.38 -14.63
N ILE A 100 -2.83 -8.13 -14.30
CA ILE A 100 -4.12 -7.74 -13.73
C ILE A 100 -4.83 -6.87 -14.77
N SER A 101 -5.93 -7.35 -15.35
CA SER A 101 -6.66 -6.55 -16.34
C SER A 101 -7.48 -5.46 -15.66
N ASN A 102 -8.44 -5.85 -14.81
CA ASN A 102 -9.40 -4.93 -14.20
C ASN A 102 -9.33 -4.96 -12.69
N LEU A 103 -9.16 -3.78 -12.10
CA LEU A 103 -9.37 -3.51 -10.68
C LEU A 103 -10.84 -3.21 -10.43
N SER A 104 -11.29 -3.47 -9.21
CA SER A 104 -12.67 -3.15 -8.80
C SER A 104 -12.66 -1.94 -7.87
N PHE A 105 -13.53 -0.98 -8.12
CA PHE A 105 -13.81 0.14 -7.22
C PHE A 105 -15.31 0.44 -7.23
N SER A 106 -15.83 0.93 -6.11
CA SER A 106 -17.20 1.44 -6.04
C SER A 106 -17.17 2.93 -6.34
N CYS A 107 -17.90 3.35 -7.36
CA CYS A 107 -17.99 4.73 -7.78
C CYS A 107 -19.43 5.22 -7.71
N GLU A 108 -19.65 6.31 -6.98
CA GLU A 108 -20.92 7.01 -6.91
C GLU A 108 -20.63 8.48 -7.23
N ASP A 109 -21.27 9.00 -8.27
CA ASP A 109 -20.97 10.35 -8.79
C ASP A 109 -21.32 11.40 -7.73
N GLY A 110 -20.39 12.33 -7.47
CA GLY A 110 -20.53 13.33 -6.41
C GLY A 110 -20.34 12.78 -4.99
N ARG A 111 -19.99 11.49 -4.83
CA ARG A 111 -19.72 10.92 -3.50
C ARG A 111 -18.45 11.53 -2.93
N VAL A 112 -18.56 11.96 -1.67
CA VAL A 112 -17.42 12.37 -0.87
C VAL A 112 -16.76 11.14 -0.25
N VAL A 113 -15.48 10.93 -0.58
CA VAL A 113 -14.64 9.87 -0.02
C VAL A 113 -13.52 10.51 0.79
N GLN A 114 -13.18 9.91 1.93
CA GLN A 114 -12.08 10.36 2.76
C GLN A 114 -11.01 9.29 2.74
N ASN A 115 -9.77 9.68 2.44
CA ASN A 115 -8.67 8.72 2.56
C ASN A 115 -8.29 8.53 4.03
N SER A 116 -7.70 7.39 4.32
CA SER A 116 -7.11 7.07 5.61
C SER A 116 -5.61 7.37 5.61
N GLY A 117 -5.08 7.92 6.72
CA GLY A 117 -3.64 8.10 6.90
C GLY A 117 -3.22 9.39 7.58
N LYS A 118 -1.92 9.67 7.54
CA LYS A 118 -1.30 10.87 8.14
C LYS A 118 -1.75 12.16 7.44
N PHE A 119 -1.93 12.09 6.12
CA PHE A 119 -2.41 13.21 5.31
C PHE A 119 -3.87 12.91 4.96
N LEU A 120 -4.79 13.43 5.77
CA LEU A 120 -6.22 13.28 5.55
C LEU A 120 -6.66 14.21 4.43
N GLY A 121 -7.18 13.64 3.35
CA GLY A 121 -7.82 14.37 2.26
C GLY A 121 -9.27 13.94 2.10
N THR A 122 -10.16 14.91 1.91
CA THR A 122 -11.56 14.68 1.57
C THR A 122 -11.73 14.96 0.08
N TYR A 123 -12.25 13.99 -0.65
CA TYR A 123 -12.34 14.02 -2.11
C TYR A 123 -13.77 13.90 -2.58
N THR A 124 -14.15 14.64 -3.62
CA THR A 124 -15.38 14.39 -4.36
C THR A 124 -15.06 13.58 -5.60
N THR A 125 -15.72 12.42 -5.76
CA THR A 125 -15.50 11.52 -6.90
C THR A 125 -16.46 11.81 -8.06
N TYR A 126 -15.98 11.65 -9.29
CA TYR A 126 -16.71 11.88 -10.52
C TYR A 126 -16.55 10.68 -11.46
N CYS A 127 -17.60 9.88 -11.58
CA CYS A 127 -17.55 8.60 -12.26
C CYS A 127 -17.61 8.77 -13.77
N GLY A 128 -16.71 8.10 -14.49
CA GLY A 128 -16.65 8.19 -15.95
C GLY A 128 -16.34 9.58 -16.50
N ARG A 129 -15.83 10.49 -15.66
CA ARG A 129 -15.27 11.77 -16.09
C ARG A 129 -13.76 11.63 -16.18
N ASN A 130 -13.21 12.04 -17.32
CA ASN A 130 -11.78 12.13 -17.52
C ASN A 130 -11.40 13.61 -17.50
N PHE A 131 -10.65 14.04 -16.49
CA PHE A 131 -10.13 15.41 -16.43
C PHE A 131 -9.06 15.69 -17.50
N GLY A 132 -8.71 14.70 -18.33
CA GLY A 132 -7.81 14.80 -19.47
C GLY A 132 -6.34 14.79 -19.04
N THR A 133 -5.47 14.32 -19.91
CA THR A 133 -4.02 14.52 -19.83
C THR A 133 -3.66 15.61 -20.84
N HIS A 134 -2.75 16.52 -20.51
CA HIS A 134 -2.30 17.59 -21.42
C HIS A 134 -3.39 18.52 -21.98
N VAL A 135 -4.44 18.84 -21.22
CA VAL A 135 -5.37 19.88 -21.69
C VAL A 135 -4.74 21.24 -21.39
N THR A 136 -4.22 21.90 -22.43
CA THR A 136 -4.08 23.36 -22.48
C THR A 136 -5.47 23.96 -22.41
N ALA A 137 -6.05 23.90 -21.23
CA ALA A 137 -7.30 24.55 -20.98
C ALA A 137 -6.94 26.04 -20.87
N ASN A 138 -7.54 26.83 -21.74
CA ASN A 138 -7.80 28.25 -21.53
C ASN A 138 -8.75 28.41 -20.31
N GLU A 139 -8.61 27.58 -19.28
CA GLU A 139 -9.44 27.50 -18.10
C GLU A 139 -8.77 28.25 -16.99
N THR A 140 -9.54 29.15 -16.44
CA THR A 140 -9.18 29.91 -15.28
C THR A 140 -9.55 29.13 -14.03
N ASP A 141 -8.67 29.09 -13.04
CA ASP A 141 -9.00 28.62 -11.69
C ASP A 141 -10.20 29.41 -11.10
N LEU A 142 -10.63 29.03 -9.89
CA LEU A 142 -11.69 29.73 -9.15
C LEU A 142 -11.40 31.24 -8.91
N THR A 143 -10.19 31.71 -9.24
CA THR A 143 -9.76 33.12 -9.14
C THR A 143 -9.66 33.83 -10.49
N GLY A 144 -9.95 33.17 -11.62
CA GLY A 144 -9.83 33.78 -12.94
C GLY A 144 -8.45 33.63 -13.58
N LYS A 145 -7.54 32.81 -13.03
CA LYS A 145 -6.17 32.62 -13.54
C LYS A 145 -6.04 31.35 -14.36
N SER A 146 -5.57 31.45 -15.61
CA SER A 146 -5.34 30.28 -16.46
C SER A 146 -4.47 29.25 -15.73
N LEU A 147 -5.06 28.12 -15.35
CA LEU A 147 -4.38 27.04 -14.65
C LEU A 147 -4.21 25.92 -15.66
N LEU A 148 -2.96 25.69 -16.06
CA LEU A 148 -2.63 24.53 -16.86
C LEU A 148 -2.85 23.31 -15.96
N LEU A 149 -3.89 22.52 -16.28
CA LEU A 149 -4.14 21.26 -15.62
C LEU A 149 -3.05 20.28 -16.07
N ASP A 150 -1.99 20.21 -15.28
CA ASP A 150 -0.81 19.41 -15.57
C ASP A 150 -0.77 18.15 -14.73
N ASP A 151 -0.22 17.10 -15.32
CA ASP A 151 0.09 15.85 -14.64
C ASP A 151 1.39 16.04 -13.85
N ILE A 152 1.28 16.07 -12.52
CA ILE A 152 2.44 16.18 -11.63
C ILE A 152 3.21 14.86 -11.61
N LEU A 153 2.47 13.75 -11.52
CA LEU A 153 3.01 12.41 -11.34
C LEU A 153 2.01 11.36 -11.84
N GLY A 154 2.52 10.36 -12.55
CA GLY A 154 1.82 9.11 -12.83
C GLY A 154 2.34 7.99 -11.92
N ILE A 155 1.45 7.22 -11.30
CA ILE A 155 1.79 6.02 -10.54
C ILE A 155 0.96 4.81 -10.98
N ILE A 156 1.46 3.63 -10.66
CA ILE A 156 0.72 2.38 -10.73
C ILE A 156 0.04 2.16 -9.37
N ALA A 157 -1.28 2.29 -9.33
CA ALA A 157 -2.10 2.14 -8.13
C ALA A 157 -3.03 0.92 -8.27
N TYR A 158 -2.97 0.00 -7.29
CA TYR A 158 -3.82 -1.20 -7.27
C TYR A 158 -5.19 -0.95 -6.65
N THR A 159 -5.35 0.17 -5.94
CA THR A 159 -6.62 0.62 -5.40
C THR A 159 -6.84 2.10 -5.64
N LEU A 160 -8.10 2.54 -5.66
CA LEU A 160 -8.43 3.97 -5.67
C LEU A 160 -7.86 4.69 -4.43
N GLU A 161 -7.84 4.00 -3.28
CA GLU A 161 -7.32 4.55 -2.03
C GLU A 161 -5.83 4.90 -2.13
N ASP A 162 -5.02 4.04 -2.77
CA ASP A 162 -3.59 4.32 -3.02
C ASP A 162 -3.40 5.59 -3.88
N CYS A 163 -4.28 5.77 -4.87
CA CYS A 163 -4.27 6.95 -5.72
C CYS A 163 -4.64 8.23 -4.94
N LEU A 164 -5.72 8.18 -4.15
CA LEU A 164 -6.16 9.28 -3.27
C LEU A 164 -5.07 9.63 -2.24
N GLN A 165 -4.48 8.63 -1.59
CA GLN A 165 -3.42 8.82 -0.61
C GLN A 165 -2.19 9.47 -1.23
N THR A 166 -1.82 9.10 -2.45
CA THR A 166 -0.69 9.71 -3.17
C THR A 166 -0.94 11.19 -3.44
N CYS A 167 -2.16 11.57 -3.83
CA CYS A 167 -2.55 12.97 -3.96
C CYS A 167 -2.44 13.71 -2.61
N SER A 168 -2.97 13.13 -1.52
CA SER A 168 -2.88 13.73 -0.18
C SER A 168 -1.44 13.95 0.29
N VAL A 169 -0.56 12.97 0.05
CA VAL A 169 0.87 13.09 0.37
C VAL A 169 1.51 14.20 -0.46
N THR A 170 1.23 14.24 -1.76
CA THR A 170 1.78 15.27 -2.67
C THR A 170 1.33 16.68 -2.27
N GLN A 171 0.09 16.82 -1.78
CA GLN A 171 -0.43 18.06 -1.22
C GLN A 171 0.26 18.47 0.09
N GLY A 172 0.49 17.52 0.99
CA GLY A 172 1.06 17.77 2.33
C GLY A 172 2.57 18.03 2.35
N LEU A 173 3.27 17.81 1.24
CA LEU A 173 4.68 18.18 1.09
C LEU A 173 4.78 19.70 0.90
N ALA A 174 5.00 20.41 2.00
CA ALA A 174 5.05 21.88 2.09
C ALA A 174 6.00 22.58 1.09
N THR A 175 6.91 21.83 0.46
CA THR A 175 7.87 22.34 -0.54
C THR A 175 7.50 21.99 -1.98
N SER A 176 6.38 21.30 -2.22
CA SER A 176 5.99 20.97 -3.59
C SER A 176 5.56 22.25 -4.32
N PRO A 177 6.24 22.63 -5.42
CA PRO A 177 5.82 23.78 -6.23
C PRO A 177 4.48 23.53 -6.93
N MET A 178 3.99 22.28 -6.93
CA MET A 178 2.76 21.85 -7.60
C MET A 178 1.94 20.96 -6.65
N PRO A 179 1.09 21.56 -5.78
CA PRO A 179 0.18 20.83 -4.91
C PRO A 179 -0.83 20.00 -5.70
N CYS A 180 -1.19 18.81 -5.20
CA CYS A 180 -2.26 18.02 -5.83
C CYS A 180 -3.64 18.63 -5.56
N ARG A 181 -4.44 18.80 -6.60
CA ARG A 181 -5.83 19.31 -6.53
C ARG A 181 -6.86 18.33 -7.05
N SER A 182 -6.46 17.47 -7.99
CA SER A 182 -7.30 16.38 -8.45
C SER A 182 -6.46 15.18 -8.88
N LEU A 183 -7.16 14.10 -9.19
CA LEU A 183 -6.57 12.93 -9.81
C LEU A 183 -7.47 12.32 -10.86
N TYR A 184 -6.88 11.48 -11.71
CA TYR A 184 -7.57 10.57 -12.62
C TYR A 184 -7.12 9.15 -12.31
N TYR A 185 -8.06 8.21 -12.19
CA TYR A 185 -7.82 6.81 -11.88
C TYR A 185 -8.52 5.91 -12.90
N ASN A 186 -7.76 5.03 -13.55
CA ASN A 186 -8.27 4.00 -14.44
C ASN A 186 -8.04 2.62 -13.81
N ALA A 187 -9.12 1.84 -13.70
CA ALA A 187 -9.07 0.49 -13.15
C ALA A 187 -8.68 -0.57 -14.19
N ASP A 188 -8.69 -0.26 -15.49
CA ASP A 188 -8.03 -1.07 -16.51
C ASP A 188 -6.51 -0.89 -16.40
N ILE A 189 -5.92 -1.46 -15.35
CA ILE A 189 -4.49 -1.24 -15.05
C ILE A 189 -3.61 -1.84 -16.15
N GLN A 190 -4.01 -2.97 -16.75
CA GLN A 190 -3.26 -3.55 -17.87
C GLN A 190 -3.22 -2.60 -19.07
N PHE A 191 -4.40 -2.11 -19.50
CA PHE A 191 -4.47 -1.16 -20.61
C PHE A 191 -3.73 0.14 -20.28
N ALA A 192 -4.06 0.79 -19.16
CA ALA A 192 -3.54 2.10 -18.79
C ALA A 192 -2.01 2.09 -18.58
N VAL A 193 -1.46 1.04 -17.96
CA VAL A 193 -0.01 0.91 -17.81
C VAL A 193 0.67 0.60 -19.14
N SER A 194 0.07 -0.21 -20.00
CA SER A 194 0.65 -0.52 -21.32
C SER A 194 0.67 0.68 -22.26
N GLU A 195 -0.36 1.53 -22.20
CA GLU A 195 -0.52 2.67 -23.10
C GLU A 195 0.14 3.94 -22.55
N TRP A 196 0.02 4.19 -21.24
CA TRP A 196 0.43 5.47 -20.63
C TRP A 196 1.50 5.32 -19.54
N GLY A 197 1.88 4.11 -19.16
CA GLY A 197 2.86 3.84 -18.11
C GLY A 197 2.32 3.99 -16.67
N ALA A 198 1.09 4.48 -16.50
CA ALA A 198 0.45 4.67 -15.21
C ALA A 198 -1.08 4.62 -15.33
N ASN A 199 -1.76 4.18 -14.27
CA ASN A 199 -3.21 4.15 -14.20
C ASN A 199 -3.79 5.16 -13.20
N CYS A 200 -2.94 5.82 -12.42
CA CYS A 200 -3.31 6.91 -11.52
C CYS A 200 -2.46 8.15 -11.84
N TRP A 201 -3.12 9.27 -12.12
CA TRP A 201 -2.49 10.52 -12.52
C TRP A 201 -2.86 11.63 -11.54
N ILE A 202 -1.84 12.20 -10.89
CA ILE A 202 -1.95 13.25 -9.88
C ILE A 202 -1.85 14.61 -10.59
N LYS A 203 -2.80 15.51 -10.33
CA LYS A 203 -2.94 16.77 -11.09
C LYS A 203 -2.83 17.99 -10.19
N ASN A 204 -2.28 19.07 -10.75
CA ASN A 204 -2.06 20.34 -10.04
C ASN A 204 -3.30 21.26 -9.96
N GLY A 205 -4.39 20.87 -10.61
CA GLY A 205 -5.58 21.70 -10.79
C GLY A 205 -6.87 20.88 -10.78
N THR A 206 -7.99 21.56 -10.98
CA THR A 206 -9.32 20.97 -11.22
C THR A 206 -9.94 21.66 -12.43
N PRO A 207 -10.77 20.99 -13.23
CA PRO A 207 -11.54 21.68 -14.26
C PRO A 207 -12.39 22.81 -13.67
N ALA A 208 -12.47 23.94 -14.38
CA ALA A 208 -13.25 25.11 -13.94
C ALA A 208 -14.76 24.82 -13.92
N ASP A 209 -15.23 24.07 -14.91
CA ASP A 209 -16.60 23.58 -14.99
C ASP A 209 -16.61 22.05 -15.12
N ILE A 210 -16.68 21.38 -13.96
CA ILE A 210 -16.74 19.92 -13.88
C ILE A 210 -17.99 19.38 -14.62
N ALA A 211 -19.10 20.14 -14.66
CA ALA A 211 -20.31 19.71 -15.34
C ALA A 211 -20.12 19.63 -16.86
N SER A 212 -19.25 20.47 -17.42
CA SER A 212 -18.88 20.45 -18.85
C SER A 212 -18.00 19.26 -19.26
N VAL A 213 -17.32 18.61 -18.30
CA VAL A 213 -16.46 17.45 -18.59
C VAL A 213 -17.32 16.29 -19.07
N PRO A 214 -17.07 15.70 -20.26
CA PRO A 214 -17.84 14.58 -20.78
C PRO A 214 -17.90 13.40 -19.79
N VAL A 215 -19.11 12.83 -19.66
CA VAL A 215 -19.36 11.62 -18.86
C VAL A 215 -19.47 10.44 -19.81
N TYR A 216 -18.65 9.43 -19.59
CA TYR A 216 -18.69 8.18 -20.32
C TYR A 216 -19.38 7.11 -19.45
N PRO A 217 -20.59 6.66 -19.80
CA PRO A 217 -21.28 5.63 -19.02
C PRO A 217 -20.56 4.28 -19.15
N ASN A 218 -20.64 3.45 -18.11
CA ASN A 218 -20.05 2.11 -18.06
C ASN A 218 -18.53 2.05 -18.24
N THR A 219 -17.82 3.13 -17.91
CA THR A 219 -16.35 3.13 -17.92
C THR A 219 -15.79 2.75 -16.56
N ILE A 220 -14.57 2.20 -16.59
CA ILE A 220 -13.82 1.77 -15.41
C ILE A 220 -12.77 2.79 -14.98
N PHE A 221 -13.06 4.08 -15.18
CA PHE A 221 -12.25 5.17 -14.68
C PHE A 221 -13.10 6.21 -13.96
N LEU A 222 -12.44 7.01 -13.13
CA LEU A 222 -13.02 8.18 -12.48
C LEU A 222 -11.99 9.29 -12.37
N SER A 223 -12.48 10.49 -12.05
CA SER A 223 -11.65 11.56 -11.53
C SER A 223 -12.12 11.96 -10.13
N ALA A 224 -11.25 12.54 -9.32
CA ALA A 224 -11.61 13.03 -8.00
C ALA A 224 -10.95 14.38 -7.73
N THR A 225 -11.67 15.30 -7.08
CA THR A 225 -11.15 16.60 -6.65
C THR A 225 -10.93 16.61 -5.15
N LEU A 226 -9.85 17.25 -4.69
CA LEU A 226 -9.60 17.48 -3.27
C LEU A 226 -10.42 18.69 -2.80
N ASN A 227 -11.30 18.49 -1.83
CA ASN A 227 -12.26 19.52 -1.38
C ASN A 227 -11.59 20.65 -0.57
N ASP A 228 -10.68 20.29 0.34
CA ASP A 228 -9.99 21.25 1.19
C ASP A 228 -8.47 21.04 1.11
N PRO A 229 -7.66 22.12 1.00
CA PRO A 229 -6.23 21.99 1.16
C PRO A 229 -5.91 21.46 2.54
N ILE A 230 -5.09 20.41 2.59
CA ILE A 230 -4.62 19.81 3.84
C ILE A 230 -3.84 20.89 4.62
N PRO A 231 -4.15 21.11 5.91
CA PRO A 231 -3.48 22.11 6.75
C PRO A 231 -2.00 21.80 6.99
#